data_AF-A0A962QB65-F1
#
_entry.id   AF-A0A962QB65-F1
#
_cell.length_a   1.000
_cell.length_b   1.000
_cell.length_c   1.000
_cell.angle_alpha   90.00
_cell.angle_beta   90.00
_cell.angle_gamma   90.00
#
_symmetry.space_group_name_H-M   'P 1'
#
loop_
_entity.id
_entity.type
_entity.pdbx_description
1 polymer ?
#
loop_
_entity_poly.entity_id
_entity_poly.type
_entity_poly.pdbx_seq_one_letter_code
_entity_poly.pdbx_strand_id
1 'polypeptide(L)'
;MIIIGSHAIKHFYPDFPREPKDLDYACKQENPQVKIVPDNMRVEYLYNPVITKYVGEEEVYLNPDLLLTLKASHLFWDINWDKHMFDVQFLLKNGHTINRKIFYELYDFWNEYHSKNKRSDLNKSKEDFFTNAINYDEHEHDELHLLINPVPMYTMLLAEGKEVELDENKFYPMTHRQKCAVVYEETMVMAYERYKKLGYLRAYSRMLKKFIREHAPMYVALFAIENYVELHKPRFNFIETIEKGLINLK
;
A
#
# COMPACT_ATOMS: atom_id res chain seq x y z
N MET A 1 -20.46 -19.10 5.28
CA MET A 1 -19.65 -18.60 4.14
C MET A 1 -20.26 -17.28 3.75
N ILE A 2 -19.46 -16.29 3.42
CA ILE A 2 -19.95 -14.96 3.06
C ILE A 2 -19.35 -14.54 1.72
N ILE A 3 -20.17 -13.97 0.84
CA ILE A 3 -19.71 -13.49 -0.46
C ILE A 3 -18.84 -12.25 -0.23
N ILE A 4 -17.65 -12.27 -0.81
CA ILE A 4 -16.68 -11.17 -0.77
C ILE A 4 -16.37 -10.68 -2.19
N GLY A 5 -15.26 -9.96 -2.35
CA GLY A 5 -14.75 -9.63 -3.68
C GLY A 5 -15.57 -8.57 -4.40
N SER A 6 -15.45 -8.54 -5.72
CA SER A 6 -16.13 -7.53 -6.55
C SER A 6 -17.64 -7.77 -6.64
N HIS A 7 -18.13 -9.01 -6.50
CA HIS A 7 -19.55 -9.32 -6.44
C HIS A 7 -20.24 -8.67 -5.24
N ALA A 8 -19.61 -8.73 -4.06
CA ALA A 8 -20.15 -8.07 -2.88
C ALA A 8 -20.18 -6.54 -3.03
N ILE A 9 -19.14 -5.92 -3.62
CA ILE A 9 -19.16 -4.49 -3.93
C ILE A 9 -20.34 -4.15 -4.85
N LYS A 10 -20.50 -4.86 -5.98
CA LYS A 10 -21.57 -4.59 -6.96
C LYS A 10 -22.98 -4.75 -6.37
N HIS A 11 -23.15 -5.65 -5.40
CA HIS A 11 -24.42 -5.80 -4.67
C HIS A 11 -24.81 -4.53 -3.92
N PHE A 12 -23.88 -3.92 -3.18
CA PHE A 12 -24.13 -2.68 -2.43
C PHE A 12 -24.08 -1.43 -3.32
N TYR A 13 -23.32 -1.48 -4.41
CA TYR A 13 -23.09 -0.38 -5.34
C TYR A 13 -23.36 -0.79 -6.78
N PRO A 14 -24.61 -0.65 -7.26
CA PRO A 14 -24.96 -0.97 -8.65
C PRO A 14 -24.16 -0.17 -9.69
N ASP A 15 -23.69 1.02 -9.32
CA ASP A 15 -22.84 1.91 -10.12
C ASP A 15 -21.35 1.53 -10.12
N PHE A 16 -20.95 0.48 -9.38
CA PHE A 16 -19.60 -0.05 -9.41
C PHE A 16 -19.22 -0.45 -10.85
N PRO A 17 -18.18 0.17 -11.45
CA PRO A 17 -17.99 0.14 -12.90
C PRO A 17 -17.31 -1.14 -13.42
N ARG A 18 -16.76 -1.97 -12.54
CA ARG A 18 -16.15 -3.25 -12.92
C ARG A 18 -17.20 -4.35 -12.87
N GLU A 19 -17.28 -5.13 -13.94
CA GLU A 19 -18.08 -6.36 -13.95
C GLU A 19 -17.33 -7.51 -13.26
N PRO A 20 -17.88 -8.10 -12.18
CA PRO A 20 -17.28 -9.23 -11.50
C PRO A 20 -17.19 -10.47 -12.40
N LYS A 21 -16.06 -11.20 -12.35
CA LYS A 21 -15.81 -12.38 -13.21
C LYS A 21 -15.81 -13.70 -12.42
N ASP A 22 -15.67 -13.59 -11.11
CA ASP A 22 -15.36 -14.62 -10.14
C ASP A 22 -16.21 -14.40 -8.89
N LEU A 23 -16.81 -15.48 -8.36
CA LEU A 23 -17.56 -15.43 -7.11
C LEU A 23 -16.67 -15.91 -5.96
N ASP A 24 -16.31 -14.98 -5.10
CA ASP A 24 -15.39 -15.20 -3.99
C ASP A 24 -16.16 -15.41 -2.68
N TYR A 25 -15.79 -16.41 -1.89
CA TYR A 25 -16.35 -16.66 -0.56
C TYR A 25 -15.28 -16.63 0.53
N ALA A 26 -15.52 -15.88 1.61
CA ALA A 26 -14.78 -16.08 2.87
C ALA A 26 -15.41 -17.21 3.71
N CYS A 27 -14.56 -18.08 4.23
CA CYS A 27 -14.93 -19.36 4.82
C CYS A 27 -14.28 -19.56 6.21
N LYS A 28 -15.04 -20.15 7.14
CA LYS A 28 -14.60 -20.46 8.52
C LYS A 28 -13.65 -21.66 8.62
N GLN A 29 -13.62 -22.51 7.59
CA GLN A 29 -12.82 -23.73 7.55
C GLN A 29 -12.16 -23.85 6.18
N GLU A 30 -11.01 -24.51 6.16
CA GLU A 30 -10.34 -24.91 4.92
C GLU A 30 -11.22 -25.93 4.17
N ASN A 31 -11.23 -25.86 2.84
CA ASN A 31 -11.99 -26.75 1.96
C ASN A 31 -13.48 -26.89 2.35
N PRO A 32 -14.25 -25.79 2.33
CA PRO A 32 -15.66 -25.83 2.68
C PRO A 32 -16.42 -26.75 1.71
N GLN A 33 -17.42 -27.47 2.21
CA GLN A 33 -18.28 -28.28 1.35
C GLN A 33 -19.00 -27.38 0.33
N VAL A 34 -18.79 -27.69 -0.95
CA VAL A 34 -19.24 -26.92 -2.10
C VAL A 34 -20.77 -26.89 -2.13
N LYS A 35 -21.36 -25.69 -2.13
CA LYS A 35 -22.75 -25.51 -2.58
C LYS A 35 -22.75 -25.37 -4.10
N ILE A 36 -23.74 -25.99 -4.75
CA ILE A 36 -23.97 -26.04 -6.21
C ILE A 36 -23.51 -24.74 -6.87
N VAL A 37 -22.51 -24.86 -7.74
CA VAL A 37 -21.90 -23.75 -8.47
C VAL A 37 -22.66 -23.56 -9.79
N PRO A 38 -23.01 -22.33 -10.22
CA PRO A 38 -23.54 -22.12 -11.56
C PRO A 38 -22.54 -22.60 -12.62
N ASP A 39 -23.02 -23.35 -13.63
CA ASP A 39 -22.20 -24.06 -14.63
C ASP A 39 -21.20 -23.20 -15.44
N ASN A 40 -21.16 -21.88 -15.25
CA ASN A 40 -20.32 -20.94 -15.99
C ASN A 40 -19.61 -19.86 -15.14
N MET A 41 -19.55 -20.01 -13.81
CA MET A 41 -18.91 -19.02 -12.93
C MET A 41 -17.77 -19.65 -12.14
N ARG A 42 -16.57 -19.06 -12.23
CA ARG A 42 -15.43 -19.46 -11.38
C ARG A 42 -15.76 -19.08 -9.94
N VAL A 43 -15.72 -20.06 -9.04
CA VAL A 43 -15.91 -19.85 -7.61
C VAL A 43 -14.59 -20.04 -6.89
N GLU A 44 -14.22 -19.09 -6.04
CA GLU A 44 -13.04 -19.16 -5.20
C GLU A 44 -13.44 -19.19 -3.72
N TYR A 45 -12.81 -20.07 -2.96
CA TYR A 45 -13.02 -20.21 -1.52
C TYR A 45 -11.77 -19.77 -0.79
N LEU A 46 -11.89 -18.67 -0.07
CA LEU A 46 -10.86 -18.15 0.80
C LEU A 46 -11.16 -18.59 2.24
N TYR A 47 -10.30 -19.43 2.81
CA TYR A 47 -10.26 -19.58 4.26
C TYR A 47 -9.84 -18.25 4.88
N ASN A 48 -10.71 -17.66 5.73
CA ASN A 48 -10.40 -16.41 6.42
C ASN A 48 -11.14 -16.37 7.77
N PRO A 49 -10.52 -16.89 8.84
CA PRO A 49 -11.11 -16.89 10.18
C PRO A 49 -11.22 -15.48 10.76
N VAL A 50 -10.38 -14.54 10.31
CA VAL A 50 -10.40 -13.15 10.77
C VAL A 50 -11.70 -12.47 10.33
N ILE A 51 -12.02 -12.46 9.03
CA ILE A 51 -13.27 -11.85 8.53
C ILE A 51 -14.49 -12.52 9.13
N THR A 52 -14.51 -13.85 9.18
CA THR A 52 -15.70 -14.60 9.61
C THR A 52 -16.02 -14.46 11.10
N LYS A 53 -15.11 -13.90 11.91
CA LYS A 53 -15.35 -13.46 13.30
C LYS A 53 -16.20 -12.18 13.38
N TYR A 54 -16.16 -11.33 12.36
CA TYR A 54 -16.82 -10.02 12.32
C TYR A 54 -18.15 -10.02 11.55
N VAL A 55 -18.62 -11.19 11.16
CA VAL A 55 -19.75 -11.40 10.26
C VAL A 55 -20.88 -12.11 10.99
N GLY A 56 -22.10 -11.60 10.85
CA GLY A 56 -23.30 -12.23 11.40
C GLY A 56 -23.66 -13.54 10.69
N GLU A 57 -24.36 -14.44 11.36
CA GLU A 57 -24.74 -15.74 10.76
C GLU A 57 -25.70 -15.62 9.57
N GLU A 58 -26.48 -14.54 9.52
CA GLU A 58 -27.47 -14.27 8.47
C GLU A 58 -26.90 -13.46 7.30
N GLU A 59 -25.67 -12.94 7.41
CA GLU A 59 -25.08 -12.11 6.36
C GLU A 59 -24.65 -12.94 5.15
N VAL A 60 -25.17 -12.57 3.97
CA VAL A 60 -24.83 -13.21 2.70
C VAL A 60 -23.65 -12.54 2.01
N TYR A 61 -23.53 -11.21 2.14
CA TYR A 61 -22.48 -10.39 1.53
C TYR A 61 -21.69 -9.64 2.60
N LEU A 62 -20.36 -9.62 2.48
CA LEU A 62 -19.52 -8.89 3.41
C LEU A 62 -19.79 -7.39 3.25
N ASN A 63 -20.09 -6.71 4.35
CA ASN A 63 -20.42 -5.30 4.31
C ASN A 63 -19.25 -4.44 3.76
N PRO A 64 -19.55 -3.25 3.19
CA PRO A 64 -18.53 -2.41 2.54
C PRO A 64 -17.33 -1.99 3.41
N ASP A 65 -17.50 -1.73 4.71
CA ASP A 65 -16.38 -1.37 5.61
C ASP A 65 -15.40 -2.52 5.79
N LEU A 66 -15.92 -3.73 5.98
CA LEU A 66 -15.10 -4.94 6.07
C LEU A 66 -14.50 -5.31 4.70
N LEU A 67 -15.20 -5.11 3.59
CA LEU A 67 -14.65 -5.29 2.24
C LEU A 67 -13.47 -4.36 1.97
N LEU A 68 -13.60 -3.07 2.35
CA LEU A 68 -12.52 -2.09 2.22
C LEU A 68 -11.31 -2.54 3.02
N THR A 69 -11.51 -2.89 4.28
CA THR A 69 -10.44 -3.34 5.18
C THR A 69 -9.76 -4.62 4.66
N LEU A 70 -10.55 -5.59 4.19
CA LEU A 70 -10.07 -6.82 3.58
C LEU A 70 -9.18 -6.54 2.37
N LYS A 71 -9.67 -5.74 1.42
CA LYS A 71 -8.94 -5.42 0.19
C LYS A 71 -7.69 -4.58 0.46
N ALA A 72 -7.77 -3.61 1.36
CA ALA A 72 -6.62 -2.78 1.75
C ALA A 72 -5.52 -3.62 2.41
N SER A 73 -5.87 -4.54 3.32
CA SER A 73 -4.90 -5.45 3.95
C SER A 73 -4.20 -6.37 2.94
N HIS A 74 -4.80 -6.66 1.80
CA HIS A 74 -4.22 -7.53 0.78
C HIS A 74 -3.22 -6.80 -0.15
N LEU A 75 -3.20 -5.46 -0.16
CA LEU A 75 -2.37 -4.65 -1.07
C LEU A 75 -0.86 -4.83 -0.89
N PHE A 76 -0.42 -5.55 0.15
CA PHE A 76 0.99 -5.78 0.43
C PHE A 76 1.56 -6.98 -0.33
N TRP A 77 0.70 -7.88 -0.82
CA TRP A 77 1.05 -8.98 -1.71
C TRP A 77 0.69 -8.61 -3.15
N ASP A 78 1.61 -8.80 -4.10
CA ASP A 78 1.40 -8.40 -5.51
C ASP A 78 0.53 -9.40 -6.29
N ILE A 79 -0.67 -9.64 -5.77
CA ILE A 79 -1.65 -10.55 -6.33
C ILE A 79 -2.83 -9.67 -6.69
N ASN A 80 -3.00 -9.39 -7.99
CA ASN A 80 -4.07 -8.51 -8.50
C ASN A 80 -4.08 -7.10 -7.86
N TRP A 81 -2.90 -6.54 -7.56
CA TRP A 81 -2.75 -5.27 -6.84
C TRP A 81 -3.58 -4.13 -7.44
N ASP A 82 -3.55 -3.95 -8.76
CA ASP A 82 -4.29 -2.87 -9.42
C ASP A 82 -5.81 -3.02 -9.28
N LYS A 83 -6.32 -4.27 -9.32
CA LYS A 83 -7.73 -4.60 -9.03
C LYS A 83 -8.08 -4.22 -7.59
N HIS A 84 -7.25 -4.61 -6.63
CA HIS A 84 -7.50 -4.30 -5.22
C HIS A 84 -7.40 -2.80 -4.92
N MET A 85 -6.42 -2.10 -5.49
CA MET A 85 -6.24 -0.67 -5.28
C MET A 85 -7.44 0.08 -5.87
N PHE A 86 -7.91 -0.29 -7.06
CA PHE A 86 -9.11 0.29 -7.64
C PHE A 86 -10.33 0.12 -6.72
N ASP A 87 -10.59 -1.11 -6.26
CA ASP A 87 -11.73 -1.41 -5.40
C ASP A 87 -11.64 -0.65 -4.06
N VAL A 88 -10.43 -0.52 -3.49
CA VAL A 88 -10.16 0.27 -2.28
C VAL A 88 -10.48 1.74 -2.50
N GLN A 89 -9.99 2.35 -3.59
CA GLN A 89 -10.30 3.75 -3.89
C GLN A 89 -11.80 3.98 -4.14
N PHE A 90 -12.49 3.01 -4.76
CA PHE A 90 -13.93 3.07 -4.96
C PHE A 90 -14.69 3.09 -3.61
N LEU A 91 -14.33 2.20 -2.68
CA LEU A 91 -14.98 2.14 -1.37
C LEU A 91 -14.67 3.37 -0.51
N LEU A 92 -13.43 3.86 -0.52
CA LEU A 92 -13.04 5.12 0.15
C LEU A 92 -13.84 6.31 -0.39
N LYS A 93 -14.00 6.42 -1.72
CA LYS A 93 -14.83 7.46 -2.35
C LYS A 93 -16.29 7.40 -1.92
N ASN A 94 -16.80 6.22 -1.59
CA ASN A 94 -18.16 6.01 -1.08
C ASN A 94 -18.30 6.21 0.43
N GLY A 95 -17.29 6.74 1.11
CA GLY A 95 -17.36 7.15 2.51
C GLY A 95 -16.98 6.07 3.53
N HIS A 96 -16.50 4.91 3.06
CA HIS A 96 -16.00 3.86 3.95
C HIS A 96 -14.60 4.16 4.46
N THR A 97 -14.25 3.58 5.61
CA THR A 97 -12.94 3.76 6.24
C THR A 97 -12.29 2.42 6.56
N ILE A 98 -10.95 2.40 6.55
CA ILE A 98 -10.20 1.20 6.91
C ILE A 98 -10.25 1.02 8.43
N ASN A 99 -10.82 -0.09 8.89
CA ASN A 99 -10.76 -0.45 10.29
C ASN A 99 -9.34 -0.91 10.66
N ARG A 100 -8.58 -0.07 11.36
CA ARG A 100 -7.17 -0.34 11.69
C ARG A 100 -6.97 -1.64 12.49
N LYS A 101 -7.85 -1.94 13.44
CA LYS A 101 -7.76 -3.15 14.26
C LYS A 101 -7.87 -4.39 13.38
N ILE A 102 -8.93 -4.46 12.57
CA ILE A 102 -9.18 -5.61 11.68
C ILE A 102 -8.11 -5.68 10.59
N PHE A 103 -7.63 -4.54 10.10
CA PHE A 103 -6.53 -4.48 9.14
C PHE A 103 -5.28 -5.20 9.65
N TYR A 104 -4.86 -4.93 10.90
CA TYR A 104 -3.67 -5.59 11.47
C TYR A 104 -3.91 -7.09 11.71
N GLU A 105 -5.09 -7.49 12.20
CA GLU A 105 -5.45 -8.92 12.32
C GLU A 105 -5.38 -9.63 10.96
N LEU A 106 -5.85 -8.99 9.88
CA LEU A 106 -5.76 -9.53 8.53
C LEU A 106 -4.34 -9.56 8.00
N TYR A 107 -3.57 -8.49 8.23
CA TYR A 107 -2.18 -8.41 7.80
C TYR A 107 -1.34 -9.54 8.41
N ASP A 108 -1.52 -9.83 9.69
CA ASP A 108 -0.87 -10.96 10.37
C ASP A 108 -1.30 -12.30 9.75
N PHE A 109 -2.61 -12.49 9.55
CA PHE A 109 -3.14 -13.67 8.86
C PHE A 109 -2.53 -13.86 7.47
N TRP A 110 -2.37 -12.81 6.67
CA TRP A 110 -1.79 -12.89 5.33
C TRP A 110 -0.31 -13.25 5.32
N ASN A 111 0.45 -12.87 6.36
CA ASN A 111 1.86 -13.27 6.50
C ASN A 111 2.00 -14.78 6.68
N GLU A 112 1.02 -15.43 7.33
CA GLU A 112 0.95 -16.88 7.47
C GLU A 112 0.39 -17.55 6.20
N TYR A 113 -0.70 -16.99 5.66
CA TYR A 113 -1.45 -17.58 4.54
C TYR A 113 -0.68 -17.56 3.21
N HIS A 114 -0.01 -16.45 2.89
CA HIS A 114 0.74 -16.30 1.63
C HIS A 114 2.22 -16.58 1.83
N SER A 115 2.89 -15.61 2.47
CA SER A 115 4.29 -15.65 2.86
C SER A 115 4.58 -14.37 3.62
N LYS A 116 5.54 -14.41 4.56
CA LYS A 116 5.98 -13.23 5.29
C LYS A 116 6.34 -12.10 4.32
N ASN A 117 5.67 -10.97 4.48
CA ASN A 117 5.90 -9.80 3.66
C ASN A 117 7.33 -9.28 3.85
N LYS A 118 8.04 -9.05 2.74
CA LYS A 118 9.41 -8.54 2.75
C LYS A 118 9.40 -7.01 2.85
N ARG A 119 9.08 -6.47 4.02
CA ARG A 119 9.19 -5.04 4.30
C ARG A 119 10.59 -4.66 4.75
N SER A 120 10.98 -3.41 4.47
CA SER A 120 12.17 -2.77 5.02
C SER A 120 12.13 -2.79 6.54
N ASP A 121 13.26 -3.13 7.16
CA ASP A 121 13.43 -3.11 8.61
C ASP A 121 14.13 -1.80 9.00
N LEU A 122 13.34 -0.84 9.47
CA LEU A 122 13.80 0.53 9.80
C LEU A 122 14.49 0.61 11.18
N ASN A 123 14.56 -0.50 11.92
CA ASN A 123 15.24 -0.57 13.22
C ASN A 123 16.72 -0.92 13.07
N LYS A 124 17.20 -1.15 11.85
CA LYS A 124 18.60 -1.44 11.56
C LYS A 124 19.47 -0.19 11.71
N SER A 125 20.76 -0.41 11.91
CA SER A 125 21.76 0.65 11.77
C SER A 125 21.72 1.20 10.34
N LYS A 126 22.17 2.46 10.17
CA LYS A 126 22.20 3.12 8.87
C LYS A 126 23.03 2.32 7.85
N GLU A 127 24.23 1.91 8.26
CA GLU A 127 25.13 1.07 7.46
C GLU A 127 24.44 -0.25 7.05
N ASP A 128 23.79 -0.95 7.98
CA ASP A 128 23.12 -2.23 7.68
C ASP A 128 21.89 -2.07 6.78
N PHE A 129 21.22 -0.92 6.82
CA PHE A 129 20.03 -0.63 6.03
C PHE A 129 20.35 -0.46 4.54
N PHE A 130 21.48 0.19 4.23
CA PHE A 130 21.87 0.54 2.85
C PHE A 130 22.77 -0.49 2.14
N THR A 131 23.18 -1.59 2.80
CA THR A 131 23.99 -2.69 2.19
C THR A 131 23.35 -3.41 0.99
N ASN A 132 22.09 -3.11 0.64
CA ASN A 132 21.46 -3.66 -0.55
C ASN A 132 22.09 -3.05 -1.82
N ALA A 133 22.61 -3.91 -2.71
CA ALA A 133 23.44 -3.66 -3.92
C ALA A 133 23.01 -2.57 -4.93
N ILE A 134 21.95 -1.81 -4.67
CA ILE A 134 21.49 -0.68 -5.49
C ILE A 134 22.01 0.66 -4.95
N ASN A 135 22.30 0.76 -3.64
CA ASN A 135 22.88 1.96 -3.03
C ASN A 135 24.30 1.60 -2.61
N TYR A 136 25.28 1.84 -3.49
CA TYR A 136 26.69 1.63 -3.15
C TYR A 136 27.23 2.71 -2.21
N ASP A 137 26.49 3.82 -2.04
CA ASP A 137 26.83 4.94 -1.17
C ASP A 137 25.56 5.54 -0.54
N GLU A 138 25.56 5.68 0.79
CA GLU A 138 24.47 6.26 1.58
C GLU A 138 24.38 7.77 1.44
N HIS A 139 25.51 8.45 1.21
CA HIS A 139 25.57 9.89 1.03
C HIS A 139 24.83 10.29 -0.25
N GLU A 140 24.87 9.43 -1.27
CA GLU A 140 24.12 9.66 -2.51
C GLU A 140 22.60 9.70 -2.27
N HIS A 141 22.03 8.90 -1.35
CA HIS A 141 20.57 8.91 -1.13
C HIS A 141 20.10 10.20 -0.44
N ASP A 142 20.72 10.54 0.69
CA ASP A 142 20.36 11.71 1.48
C ASP A 142 20.58 13.02 0.67
N GLU A 143 21.63 13.08 -0.15
CA GLU A 143 21.90 14.23 -1.03
C GLU A 143 20.82 14.42 -2.11
N LEU A 144 20.25 13.33 -2.64
CA LEU A 144 19.18 13.40 -3.64
C LEU A 144 17.91 14.06 -3.09
N HIS A 145 17.61 13.87 -1.80
CA HIS A 145 16.49 14.56 -1.16
C HIS A 145 16.67 16.07 -1.19
N LEU A 146 17.89 16.58 -0.93
CA LEU A 146 18.21 18.01 -0.94
C LEU A 146 18.01 18.66 -2.31
N LEU A 147 18.14 17.89 -3.40
CA LEU A 147 17.88 18.37 -4.77
C LEU A 147 16.38 18.51 -5.08
N ILE A 148 15.53 17.78 -4.37
CA ILE A 148 14.07 17.86 -4.49
C ILE A 148 13.49 18.88 -3.52
N ASN A 149 13.99 18.88 -2.28
CA ASN A 149 13.47 19.67 -1.19
C ASN A 149 14.64 20.07 -0.26
N PRO A 150 14.97 21.37 -0.15
CA PRO A 150 16.06 21.83 0.71
C PRO A 150 15.90 21.46 2.20
N VAL A 151 14.67 21.15 2.63
CA VAL A 151 14.37 20.62 3.97
C VAL A 151 13.67 19.28 3.79
N PRO A 152 14.40 18.16 3.66
CA PRO A 152 13.82 16.85 3.40
C PRO A 152 12.76 16.48 4.44
N MET A 153 11.59 16.06 3.98
CA MET A 153 10.45 15.83 4.87
C MET A 153 10.61 14.62 5.78
N TYR A 154 11.41 13.62 5.39
CA TYR A 154 11.67 12.45 6.23
C TYR A 154 12.42 12.83 7.51
N THR A 155 13.24 13.89 7.49
CA THR A 155 14.00 14.36 8.67
C THR A 155 13.08 14.80 9.82
N MET A 156 11.86 15.25 9.48
CA MET A 156 10.82 15.60 10.46
C MET A 156 10.26 14.38 11.20
N LEU A 157 10.49 13.16 10.67
CA LEU A 157 10.01 11.90 11.23
C LEU A 157 11.08 11.12 11.98
N LEU A 158 12.36 11.48 11.88
CA LEU A 158 13.44 10.76 12.55
C LEU A 158 13.23 10.74 14.07
N ALA A 159 13.38 9.57 14.69
CA ALA A 159 13.42 9.46 16.15
C ALA A 159 14.63 10.22 16.73
N GLU A 160 14.55 10.61 18.00
CA GLU A 160 15.59 11.44 18.63
C GLU A 160 16.95 10.73 18.60
N GLY A 161 17.96 11.39 18.01
CA GLY A 161 19.31 10.84 17.85
C GLY A 161 19.42 9.67 16.86
N LYS A 162 18.41 9.45 15.99
CA LYS A 162 18.39 8.37 15.00
C LYS A 162 18.51 8.92 13.58
N GLU A 163 19.10 8.10 12.69
CA GLU A 163 19.33 8.47 11.28
C GLU A 163 18.44 7.73 10.29
N VAL A 164 17.77 6.65 10.72
CA VAL A 164 16.88 5.82 9.87
C VAL A 164 15.56 5.53 10.56
N GLU A 165 15.59 5.24 11.86
CA GLU A 165 14.41 4.92 12.64
C GLU A 165 13.42 6.10 12.67
N LEU A 166 12.18 5.86 12.25
CA LEU A 166 11.12 6.85 12.18
C LEU A 166 10.16 6.74 13.38
N ASP A 167 9.80 7.88 13.97
CA ASP A 167 8.83 7.99 15.04
C ASP A 167 7.42 8.26 14.49
N GLU A 168 6.56 7.26 14.60
CA GLU A 168 5.16 7.34 14.20
C GLU A 168 4.41 8.50 14.89
N ASN A 169 4.78 8.86 16.12
CA ASN A 169 4.13 9.95 16.86
C ASN A 169 4.44 11.32 16.25
N LYS A 170 5.53 11.46 15.48
CA LYS A 170 5.83 12.67 14.71
C LYS A 170 5.02 12.77 13.42
N PHE A 171 4.60 11.63 12.87
CA PHE A 171 3.78 11.61 11.65
C PHE A 171 2.35 12.08 11.90
N TYR A 172 1.70 11.62 12.98
CA TYR A 172 0.30 11.96 13.25
C TYR A 172 -0.03 13.46 13.28
N PRO A 173 0.75 14.33 13.95
CA PRO A 173 0.49 15.77 14.00
C PRO A 173 0.85 16.52 12.72
N MET A 174 1.53 15.89 11.75
CA MET A 174 1.81 16.52 10.46
C MET A 174 0.51 16.90 9.74
N THR A 175 0.54 18.06 9.09
CA THR A 175 -0.53 18.46 8.16
C THR A 175 -0.63 17.46 7.00
N HIS A 176 -1.80 17.40 6.37
CA HIS A 176 -2.02 16.57 5.18
C HIS A 176 -0.95 16.80 4.11
N ARG A 177 -0.62 18.07 3.83
CA ARG A 177 0.42 18.44 2.85
C ARG A 177 1.80 17.88 3.21
N GLN A 178 2.17 17.90 4.49
CA GLN A 178 3.43 17.36 4.96
C GLN A 178 3.47 15.83 4.82
N LYS A 179 2.40 15.13 5.20
CA LYS A 179 2.30 13.67 5.02
C LYS A 179 2.39 13.28 3.55
N CYS A 180 1.72 14.02 2.66
CA CYS A 180 1.87 13.83 1.23
C CYS A 180 3.32 14.07 0.77
N ALA A 181 3.96 15.13 1.27
CA ALA A 181 5.33 15.45 0.89
C ALA A 181 6.32 14.35 1.28
N VAL A 182 6.17 13.73 2.47
CA VAL A 182 6.94 12.52 2.86
C VAL A 182 6.82 11.42 1.81
N VAL A 183 5.60 11.05 1.42
CA VAL A 183 5.38 9.99 0.43
C VAL A 183 5.94 10.36 -0.95
N TYR A 184 5.70 11.59 -1.38
CA TYR A 184 6.19 12.12 -2.66
C TYR A 184 7.70 12.05 -2.75
N GLU A 185 8.39 12.62 -1.76
CA GLU A 185 9.84 12.78 -1.72
C GLU A 185 10.55 11.41 -1.76
N GLU A 186 10.20 10.52 -0.82
CA GLU A 186 10.72 9.15 -0.77
C GLU A 186 10.48 8.39 -2.06
N THR A 187 9.26 8.46 -2.60
CA THR A 187 8.93 7.76 -3.84
C THR A 187 9.74 8.30 -5.03
N MET A 188 9.95 9.61 -5.12
CA MET A 188 10.71 10.24 -6.21
C MET A 188 12.20 9.91 -6.14
N VAL A 189 12.82 10.02 -4.96
CA VAL A 189 14.24 9.66 -4.76
C VAL A 189 14.47 8.19 -5.11
N MET A 190 13.69 7.29 -4.50
CA MET A 190 13.83 5.85 -4.77
C MET A 190 13.51 5.49 -6.23
N ALA A 191 12.58 6.22 -6.87
CA ALA A 191 12.27 6.02 -8.29
C ALA A 191 13.44 6.44 -9.19
N TYR A 192 14.14 7.52 -8.83
CA TYR A 192 15.31 7.97 -9.57
C TYR A 192 16.45 6.94 -9.47
N GLU A 193 16.77 6.50 -8.25
CA GLU A 193 17.80 5.48 -8.00
C GLU A 193 17.56 4.20 -8.81
N ARG A 194 16.32 3.73 -8.83
CA ARG A 194 15.97 2.38 -9.35
C ARG A 194 15.49 2.37 -10.79
N TYR A 195 14.84 3.45 -11.23
CA TYR A 195 14.01 3.44 -12.43
C TYR A 195 14.17 4.68 -13.33
N LYS A 196 15.20 5.53 -13.14
CA LYS A 196 15.39 6.76 -13.96
C LYS A 196 15.34 6.55 -15.48
N LYS A 197 15.69 5.37 -15.98
CA LYS A 197 15.64 5.04 -17.42
C LYS A 197 14.22 4.82 -17.99
N LEU A 198 13.18 4.71 -17.15
CA LEU A 198 11.80 4.40 -17.58
C LEU A 198 10.94 5.64 -17.90
N GLY A 199 11.47 6.86 -17.68
CA GLY A 199 10.72 8.11 -17.69
C GLY A 199 9.96 8.34 -16.37
N TYR A 200 9.86 9.60 -15.94
CA TYR A 200 9.49 9.97 -14.56
C TYR A 200 8.11 9.44 -14.12
N LEU A 201 7.09 9.50 -14.97
CA LEU A 201 5.74 8.99 -14.65
C LEU A 201 5.72 7.48 -14.38
N ARG A 202 6.39 6.69 -15.23
CA ARG A 202 6.44 5.23 -15.10
C ARG A 202 7.34 4.81 -13.94
N ALA A 203 8.47 5.49 -13.79
CA ALA A 203 9.39 5.30 -12.67
C ALA A 203 8.67 5.51 -11.33
N TYR A 204 7.97 6.65 -11.19
CA TYR A 204 7.21 6.98 -9.98
C TYR A 204 6.07 5.99 -9.72
N SER A 205 5.24 5.68 -10.72
CA SER A 205 4.12 4.74 -10.55
C SER A 205 4.59 3.36 -10.09
N ARG A 206 5.67 2.85 -10.71
CA ARG A 206 6.29 1.58 -10.30
C ARG A 206 6.84 1.66 -8.88
N MET A 207 7.49 2.76 -8.53
CA MET A 207 8.09 2.93 -7.21
C MET A 207 7.04 3.13 -6.13
N LEU A 208 5.96 3.88 -6.35
CA LEU A 208 4.91 4.10 -5.36
C LEU A 208 4.26 2.78 -4.94
N LYS A 209 3.96 1.90 -5.91
CA LYS A 209 3.46 0.55 -5.63
C LYS A 209 4.43 -0.22 -4.74
N LYS A 210 5.73 -0.19 -5.07
CA LYS A 210 6.76 -0.85 -4.26
C LYS A 210 6.93 -0.21 -2.87
N PHE A 211 6.83 1.12 -2.79
CA PHE A 211 6.94 1.88 -1.56
C PHE A 211 5.85 1.49 -0.56
N ILE A 212 4.59 1.45 -1.00
CA ILE A 212 3.44 0.99 -0.19
C ILE A 212 3.66 -0.45 0.28
N ARG A 213 4.05 -1.34 -0.65
CA ARG A 213 4.17 -2.77 -0.40
C ARG A 213 5.32 -3.14 0.53
N GLU A 214 6.46 -2.47 0.41
CA GLU A 214 7.73 -2.98 0.93
C GLU A 214 8.50 -1.94 1.75
N HIS A 215 8.52 -0.66 1.37
CA HIS A 215 9.50 0.28 1.95
C HIS A 215 8.97 1.18 3.05
N ALA A 216 7.74 1.67 2.91
CA ALA A 216 7.17 2.59 3.88
C ALA A 216 6.97 1.91 5.26
N PRO A 217 7.04 2.64 6.38
CA PRO A 217 6.39 2.19 7.61
C PRO A 217 4.90 1.91 7.37
N MET A 218 4.27 1.04 8.16
CA MET A 218 2.87 0.65 7.93
C MET A 218 1.91 1.85 7.99
N TYR A 219 2.12 2.78 8.93
CA TYR A 219 1.28 3.98 9.07
C TYR A 219 1.41 4.92 7.85
N VAL A 220 2.59 5.03 7.25
CA VAL A 220 2.80 5.80 6.00
C VAL A 220 2.18 5.08 4.81
N ALA A 221 2.32 3.75 4.73
CA ALA A 221 1.71 2.95 3.66
C ALA A 221 0.19 3.04 3.68
N LEU A 222 -0.42 2.97 4.86
CA LEU A 222 -1.87 3.14 5.04
C LEU A 222 -2.32 4.54 4.63
N PHE A 223 -1.61 5.59 5.04
CA PHE A 223 -1.87 6.94 4.57
C PHE A 223 -1.78 7.05 3.04
N ALA A 224 -0.77 6.43 2.43
CA ALA A 224 -0.57 6.44 0.99
C ALA A 224 -1.70 5.69 0.24
N ILE A 225 -2.23 4.60 0.81
CA ILE A 225 -3.40 3.89 0.27
C ILE A 225 -4.64 4.78 0.36
N GLU A 226 -4.89 5.42 1.51
CA GLU A 226 -6.07 6.27 1.71
C GLU A 226 -6.08 7.51 0.83
N ASN A 227 -4.90 7.99 0.44
CA ASN A 227 -4.72 9.21 -0.36
C ASN A 227 -4.13 8.92 -1.75
N TYR A 228 -4.29 7.69 -2.24
CA TYR A 228 -3.66 7.24 -3.47
C TYR A 228 -4.06 8.08 -4.69
N VAL A 229 -5.32 8.53 -4.78
CA VAL A 229 -5.78 9.41 -5.87
C VAL A 229 -4.99 10.72 -5.93
N GLU A 230 -4.59 11.29 -4.79
CA GLU A 230 -3.69 12.45 -4.81
C GLU A 230 -2.27 12.00 -5.17
N LEU A 231 -1.78 10.94 -4.54
CA LEU A 231 -0.37 10.54 -4.54
C LEU A 231 0.10 9.79 -5.79
N HIS A 232 -0.79 9.23 -6.61
CA HIS A 232 -0.43 8.31 -7.72
C HIS A 232 0.35 8.95 -8.87
N LYS A 233 0.51 10.28 -8.88
CA LYS A 233 1.26 11.01 -9.90
C LYS A 233 2.27 11.95 -9.24
N PRO A 234 3.53 12.00 -9.73
CA PRO A 234 4.50 12.95 -9.21
C PRO A 234 4.07 14.38 -9.58
N ARG A 235 4.43 15.35 -8.73
CA ARG A 235 4.07 16.76 -8.94
C ARG A 235 4.89 17.45 -10.02
N PHE A 236 6.05 16.92 -10.37
CA PHE A 236 6.96 17.47 -11.38
C PHE A 236 7.88 16.37 -11.95
N ASN A 237 8.68 16.72 -12.97
CA ASN A 237 9.68 15.83 -13.55
C ASN A 237 10.91 15.71 -12.63
N PHE A 238 10.81 14.89 -11.59
CA PHE A 238 11.86 14.74 -10.58
C PHE A 238 13.19 14.21 -11.13
N ILE A 239 13.17 13.43 -12.22
CA ILE A 239 14.40 12.94 -12.86
C ILE A 239 15.20 14.13 -13.38
N GLU A 240 14.56 15.01 -14.15
CA GLU A 240 15.22 16.19 -14.70
C GLU A 240 15.66 17.16 -13.60
N THR A 241 14.84 17.34 -12.55
CA THR A 241 15.20 18.17 -11.39
C THR A 241 16.48 17.66 -10.72
N ILE A 242 16.56 16.35 -10.44
CA ILE A 242 17.75 15.73 -9.84
C ILE A 242 18.95 15.85 -10.78
N GLU A 243 18.82 15.51 -12.06
CA GLU A 243 19.93 15.55 -13.02
C GLU A 243 20.52 16.96 -13.15
N LYS A 244 19.67 17.99 -13.20
CA LYS A 244 20.12 19.40 -13.19
C LYS A 244 20.83 19.76 -11.89
N GLY A 245 20.28 19.32 -10.75
CA GLY A 245 20.90 19.52 -9.44
C GLY A 245 22.31 18.93 -9.36
N LEU A 246 22.48 17.69 -9.83
CA LEU A 246 23.76 16.99 -9.86
C LEU A 246 24.79 17.66 -10.79
N ILE A 247 24.35 18.27 -11.90
CA ILE A 247 25.25 19.04 -12.79
C ILE A 247 25.76 20.30 -12.08
N ASN A 248 24.91 20.99 -11.32
CA ASN A 248 25.29 22.23 -10.63
C ASN A 248 26.24 22.01 -9.44
N LEU A 249 26.36 20.77 -8.95
CA LEU A 249 27.28 20.39 -7.87
C LEU A 249 28.70 20.04 -8.38
N LYS A 250 28.87 19.87 -9.70
CA LYS A 250 30.16 19.54 -10.34
C LYS A 250 30.83 20.78 -10.93
#